data_AF-A0A1F6BXD9-F1
#
_entry.id   AF-A0A1F6BXD9-F1
#
_cell.length_a   1.000
_cell.length_b   1.000
_cell.length_c   1.000
_cell.angle_alpha   90.00
_cell.angle_beta   90.00
_cell.angle_gamma   90.00
#
_symmetry.space_group_name_H-M   'P 1'
#
loop_
_entity.id
_entity.type
_entity.pdbx_description
1 polymer ?
#
loop_
_entity_poly.entity_id
_entity_poly.type
_entity_poly.pdbx_seq_one_letter_code
_entity_poly.pdbx_strand_id
1 'polypeptide(L)'
;MAINVQIEKNPNESSANVIRRFQKRVQNSGIVRRLRDNRYFKRVKSANVRQSARLNKLSKKTAYDRLYKLGKTPEITTKRR
;
A
#
# COMPACT_ATOMS: atom_id res chain seq x y z
N MET A 1 27.02 0.81 1.79
CA MET A 1 25.73 1.44 1.40
C MET A 1 24.88 0.40 0.68
N ALA A 2 23.61 0.22 1.06
CA ALA A 2 22.71 -0.75 0.41
C ALA A 2 21.86 -0.05 -0.66
N ILE A 3 21.89 -0.56 -1.89
CA ILE A 3 21.02 -0.08 -2.98
C ILE A 3 19.64 -0.70 -2.77
N ASN A 4 18.64 0.12 -2.44
CA ASN A 4 17.30 -0.39 -2.15
C ASN A 4 16.49 -0.73 -3.40
N VAL A 5 16.69 0.00 -4.51
CA VAL A 5 16.06 -0.27 -5.81
C VAL A 5 17.05 0.09 -6.91
N GLN A 6 17.39 -0.89 -7.75
CA GLN A 6 18.16 -0.69 -8.98
C GLN A 6 17.32 -1.11 -10.18
N ILE A 7 17.40 -0.34 -11.26
CA ILE A 7 16.79 -0.63 -12.55
C ILE A 7 17.75 -0.23 -13.64
N GLU A 8 17.94 -1.16 -14.57
CA GLU A 8 18.65 -0.93 -15.82
C GLU A 8 17.66 -0.96 -16.98
N LYS A 9 18.01 -0.21 -18.03
CA LYS A 9 17.22 -0.07 -19.24
C LYS A 9 17.43 -1.31 -20.11
N ASN A 10 16.34 -1.93 -20.56
CA ASN A 10 16.42 -3.03 -21.51
C ASN A 10 16.62 -2.49 -22.95
N PRO A 11 17.21 -3.29 -23.86
CA PRO A 11 17.62 -2.82 -25.20
C PRO A 11 16.52 -2.13 -26.03
N ASN A 12 15.26 -2.56 -25.89
CA ASN A 12 14.11 -2.02 -26.62
C ASN A 12 13.07 -1.34 -25.71
N GLU A 13 13.46 -0.88 -24.52
CA GLU A 13 12.55 -0.20 -23.59
C GLU A 13 12.53 1.31 -23.81
N SER A 14 11.32 1.89 -23.94
CA SER A 14 11.13 3.34 -23.89
C SER A 14 11.45 3.90 -22.50
N SER A 15 12.01 5.11 -22.43
CA SER A 15 12.31 5.81 -21.17
C SER A 15 11.10 5.89 -20.23
N ALA A 16 9.89 6.09 -20.78
CA ALA A 16 8.65 6.12 -20.01
C ALA A 16 8.36 4.79 -19.28
N ASN A 17 8.67 3.65 -19.92
CA ASN A 17 8.49 2.33 -19.32
C ASN A 17 9.49 2.05 -18.21
N VAL A 18 10.75 2.50 -18.36
CA VAL A 18 11.78 2.44 -17.32
C VAL A 18 11.31 3.21 -16.08
N ILE A 19 10.80 4.44 -16.25
CA ILE A 19 10.28 5.27 -15.15
C ILE A 19 9.10 4.58 -14.46
N ARG A 20 8.17 3.99 -15.22
CA ARG A 20 7.02 3.26 -14.65
C ARG A 20 7.47 2.05 -13.83
N ARG A 21 8.46 1.28 -14.31
CA ARG A 21 9.04 0.15 -13.55
C ARG A 21 9.72 0.65 -12.28
N PHE A 22 10.44 1.76 -12.35
CA PHE A 22 11.04 2.41 -11.19
C PHE A 22 10.00 2.78 -10.16
N GLN A 23 8.96 3.50 -10.58
CA GLN A 23 7.86 3.87 -9.71
C GLN A 23 7.19 2.63 -9.07
N LYS A 24 6.90 1.58 -9.85
CA LYS A 24 6.30 0.35 -9.30
C LYS A 24 7.24 -0.35 -8.31
N ARG A 25 8.55 -0.46 -8.58
CA ARG A 25 9.51 -1.08 -7.65
C ARG A 25 9.68 -0.25 -6.37
N VAL A 26 9.72 1.08 -6.47
CA VAL A 26 9.79 1.98 -5.31
C VAL A 26 8.51 1.94 -4.45
N GLN A 27 7.35 1.83 -5.09
CA GLN A 27 6.08 1.69 -4.37
C GLN A 27 5.98 0.34 -3.67
N ASN A 28 6.34 -0.75 -4.36
CA ASN A 28 6.30 -2.10 -3.82
C ASN A 28 7.33 -2.32 -2.70
N SER A 29 8.50 -1.68 -2.78
CA SER A 29 9.52 -1.76 -1.72
C SER A 29 9.08 -1.06 -0.42
N GLY A 30 8.05 -0.22 -0.45
CA GLY A 30 7.47 0.40 0.74
C GLY A 30 8.37 1.41 1.46
N ILE A 31 9.54 1.74 0.89
CA ILE A 31 10.55 2.62 1.50
C ILE A 31 9.97 3.99 1.80
N VAL A 32 9.20 4.54 0.85
CA VAL A 32 8.56 5.85 1.00
C VAL A 32 7.56 5.84 2.17
N ARG A 33 6.78 4.76 2.31
CA ARG A 33 5.83 4.62 3.44
C ARG A 33 6.57 4.56 4.76
N ARG A 34 7.61 3.74 4.86
CA ARG A 34 8.44 3.61 6.06
C ARG A 34 9.08 4.94 6.48
N LEU A 35 9.67 5.67 5.53
CA LEU A 35 10.28 6.98 5.82
C LEU A 35 9.25 8.01 6.26
N ARG A 36 8.06 8.03 5.65
CA ARG A 36 6.95 8.90 6.11
C ARG A 36 6.48 8.52 7.51
N ASP A 37 6.38 7.23 7.81
CA ASP A 37 5.95 6.73 9.11
C ASP A 37 6.93 7.11 10.23
N ASN A 38 8.24 7.10 9.93
CA ASN A 38 9.34 7.41 10.85
C ASN A 38 9.74 8.89 10.86
N ARG A 39 9.13 9.75 10.03
CA ARG A 39 9.51 11.17 9.89
C ARG A 39 9.39 11.94 11.20
N TYR A 40 8.38 11.63 12.01
CA TYR A 40 8.09 12.31 13.26
C TYR A 40 7.93 11.28 14.38
N PHE A 41 8.30 11.68 15.59
CA PHE A 41 8.06 10.86 16.77
C PHE A 41 6.56 10.64 16.99
N LYS A 42 6.21 9.39 17.30
CA LYS A 42 4.84 9.00 17.66
C LYS A 42 4.90 8.27 18.99
N ARG A 43 4.07 8.70 19.95
CA ARG A 43 3.92 7.99 21.24
C ARG A 43 3.43 6.56 21.01
N VAL A 44 3.99 5.61 21.77
CA VAL A 44 3.51 4.22 21.79
C VAL A 44 2.09 4.18 22.34
N LYS A 45 1.16 3.61 21.57
CA LYS A 45 -0.25 3.45 21.98
C LYS A 45 -0.38 2.40 23.08
N SER A 46 -1.30 2.63 24.02
CA SER A 46 -1.64 1.64 25.05
C SER A 46 -2.30 0.39 24.45
N ALA A 47 -2.35 -0.70 25.22
CA ALA A 47 -2.97 -1.95 24.78
C ALA A 47 -4.44 -1.77 24.36
N ASN A 48 -5.23 -1.05 25.17
CA ASN A 48 -6.66 -0.83 24.93
C ASN A 48 -6.91 -0.07 23.61
N VAL A 49 -6.10 0.96 23.32
CA VAL A 49 -6.23 1.73 22.07
C VAL A 49 -5.85 0.88 20.85
N ARG A 50 -4.87 -0.02 20.98
CA ARG A 50 -4.52 -0.96 19.90
C ARG A 50 -5.65 -1.98 19.67
N GLN A 51 -6.25 -2.48 20.75
CA GLN A 51 -7.35 -3.44 20.69
C GLN A 51 -8.59 -2.83 20.03
N SER A 52 -9.03 -1.65 20.48
CA SER A 52 -10.20 -0.97 19.91
C SER A 52 -10.02 -0.65 18.42
N ALA A 53 -8.84 -0.17 18.02
CA ALA A 53 -8.51 0.06 16.61
C ALA A 53 -8.58 -1.23 15.77
N ARG A 54 -8.13 -2.37 16.33
CA ARG A 54 -8.19 -3.67 15.64
C ARG A 54 -9.64 -4.17 15.52
N LEU A 55 -10.45 -4.04 16.56
CA LEU A 55 -11.88 -4.41 16.51
C LEU A 55 -12.63 -3.59 15.47
N ASN A 56 -12.40 -2.27 15.41
CA ASN A 56 -12.98 -1.41 14.39
C ASN A 56 -12.59 -1.83 12.97
N LYS A 57 -11.33 -2.22 12.76
CA LYS A 57 -10.86 -2.73 11.46
C LYS A 57 -11.57 -4.04 11.07
N LEU A 58 -11.75 -4.94 12.03
CA LEU A 58 -12.44 -6.22 11.78
C LEU A 58 -13.92 -6.01 11.47
N SER A 59 -14.60 -5.15 12.24
CA SER A 59 -16.00 -4.78 12.01
C SER A 59 -16.23 -4.17 10.61
N LYS A 60 -15.33 -3.27 10.18
CA LYS A 60 -15.38 -2.72 8.82
C LYS A 60 -15.18 -3.79 7.75
N LYS A 61 -14.29 -4.75 7.98
CA LYS A 61 -14.06 -5.86 7.05
C LYS A 61 -15.31 -6.74 6.92
N THR A 62 -15.92 -7.14 8.04
CA THR A 62 -17.13 -7.97 8.00
C THR A 62 -18.32 -7.26 7.34
N ALA A 63 -18.49 -5.96 7.61
CA ALA A 63 -19.49 -5.14 6.96
C ALA A 63 -19.28 -5.08 5.44
N TYR A 64 -18.03 -4.87 5.00
CA TYR A 64 -17.66 -4.88 3.59
C TYR A 64 -17.92 -6.24 2.93
N ASP A 65 -17.48 -7.34 3.55
CA ASP A 65 -17.66 -8.69 3.02
C ASP A 65 -19.15 -9.04 2.87
N ARG A 66 -20.00 -8.57 3.79
CA ARG A 66 -21.46 -8.72 3.70
C ARG A 66 -22.04 -7.93 2.52
N LEU A 67 -21.69 -6.65 2.38
CA LEU A 67 -22.16 -5.81 1.27
C LEU A 67 -21.70 -6.34 -0.08
N TYR A 68 -20.46 -6.84 -0.15
CA TYR A 68 -19.89 -7.47 -1.33
C TYR A 68 -20.70 -8.71 -1.75
N LYS A 69 -21.00 -9.61 -0.79
CA LYS A 69 -21.87 -10.77 -1.04
C LYS A 69 -23.28 -10.41 -1.46
N LEU A 70 -23.80 -9.27 -1.00
CA LEU A 70 -25.11 -8.75 -1.38
C LEU A 70 -25.11 -8.01 -2.73
N GLY A 71 -23.95 -7.86 -3.39
CA GLY A 71 -23.83 -7.08 -4.63
C GLY A 71 -24.05 -5.57 -4.43
N LYS A 72 -24.03 -5.08 -3.19
CA LYS A 72 -24.27 -3.66 -2.83
C LYS A 72 -22.99 -2.83 -2.76
N THR A 73 -21.87 -3.41 -3.17
CA THR A 73 -20.57 -2.74 -3.19
C THR A 73 -20.32 -2.24 -4.61
N PRO A 74 -19.82 -1.01 -4.81
CA PRO A 74 -19.41 -0.55 -6.13
C PRO A 74 -18.40 -1.53 -6.73
N GLU A 75 -18.54 -1.83 -8.01
CA GLU A 75 -17.57 -2.65 -8.72
C GLU A 75 -16.18 -2.03 -8.53
N ILE A 76 -15.21 -2.84 -8.08
CA ILE A 76 -13.83 -2.39 -8.03
C ILE A 76 -13.37 -2.33 -9.49
N THR A 77 -13.51 -1.17 -10.12
CA THR A 77 -12.94 -0.90 -11.45
C THR A 77 -11.42 -0.75 -11.31
N THR A 78 -10.73 -1.76 -10.80
CA THR A 78 -9.28 -1.86 -10.89
C THR A 78 -8.88 -2.24 -12.31
N LYS A 79 -9.19 -1.37 -13.28
CA LYS A 79 -8.42 -1.32 -14.53
C LYS A 79 -7.07 -0.67 -14.19
N ARG A 80 -6.21 -1.43 -13.51
CA ARG A 80 -4.77 -1.16 -13.49
C ARG A 80 -4.22 -1.57 -14.86
N ARG A 81 -4.21 -0.64 -15.81
CA ARG A 81 -3.29 -0.71 -16.96
C ARG A 81 -1.86 -0.45 -16.47
#